data_AF-A0A1G6RC69-F1
#
_entry.id   AF-A0A1G6RC69-F1
#
_cell.length_a   1.000
_cell.length_b   1.000
_cell.length_c   1.000
_cell.angle_alpha   90.00
_cell.angle_beta   90.00
_cell.angle_gamma   90.00
#
_symmetry.space_group_name_H-M   'P 1'
#
loop_
_entity.id
_entity.type
_entity.pdbx_description
1 polymer ?
#
loop_
_entity_poly.entity_id
_entity_poly.type
_entity_poly.pdbx_seq_one_letter_code
_entity_poly.pdbx_strand_id
1 'polypeptide(L)'
;MSLVVIDPGHGGSDSGAVSGSYREKDFTLQIAQKVRDYLLNHYHVSVMMTRTSDTTISLSKRTDIANQNAADYFCSIHINAGGGTGWESYIYNGTVSSITLKAQDIIHATVMDAIGSKYGVRDRGQKRANFHVVRETRMPAILLENLFIDTSRDLNLLRNNSFIQDLGQAIGLGIAKALNLSKKDAKYYKVIAGSFRNLSNARDREAYLESNKIQSLIVQVEVDGQTYYRVQAGAFQSKQNAEARLAEVKKLTISDVYILYE
;
A
#
# COMPACT_ATOMS: atom_id res chain seq x y z
N MET A 1 9.43 8.44 -13.65
CA MET A 1 8.70 7.63 -12.66
C MET A 1 7.82 8.59 -11.88
N SER A 2 6.52 8.32 -11.74
CA SER A 2 5.60 9.27 -11.11
C SER A 2 5.93 9.52 -9.64
N LEU A 3 5.79 10.75 -9.19
CA LEU A 3 5.92 11.16 -7.78
C LEU A 3 4.53 11.44 -7.20
N VAL A 4 4.16 10.67 -6.19
CA VAL A 4 2.94 10.89 -5.40
C VAL A 4 3.32 11.49 -4.05
N VAL A 5 2.65 12.58 -3.67
CA VAL A 5 2.77 13.16 -2.33
C VAL A 5 1.55 12.74 -1.50
N ILE A 6 1.81 12.09 -0.37
CA ILE A 6 0.80 11.74 0.63
C ILE A 6 0.92 12.72 1.79
N ASP A 7 -0.18 13.38 2.13
CA ASP A 7 -0.25 14.39 3.17
C ASP A 7 -1.08 13.89 4.35
N PRO A 8 -0.46 13.38 5.43
CA PRO A 8 -1.19 13.07 6.65
C PRO A 8 -1.57 14.39 7.35
N GLY A 9 -2.87 14.67 7.44
CA GLY A 9 -3.42 15.87 8.07
C GLY A 9 -2.89 16.11 9.49
N HIS A 10 -2.90 17.37 9.94
CA HIS A 10 -2.50 17.77 11.30
C HIS A 10 -1.05 17.36 11.67
N GLY A 11 -0.72 17.29 12.97
CA GLY A 11 0.59 16.88 13.48
C GLY A 11 1.18 17.88 14.49
N GLY A 12 2.02 17.35 15.38
CA GLY A 12 2.66 18.09 16.45
C GLY A 12 1.63 18.73 17.38
N SER A 13 1.65 20.06 17.45
CA SER A 13 0.74 20.87 18.26
C SER A 13 -0.71 20.88 17.77
N ASP A 14 -0.95 20.52 16.51
CA ASP A 14 -2.29 20.38 15.95
C ASP A 14 -2.73 18.91 16.03
N SER A 15 -3.65 18.60 16.94
CA SER A 15 -4.18 17.25 17.11
C SER A 15 -5.16 16.83 16.00
N GLY A 16 -5.69 17.79 15.25
CA GLY A 16 -6.96 17.64 14.56
C GLY A 16 -8.10 17.37 15.53
N ALA A 17 -9.15 16.71 15.05
CA ALA A 17 -10.28 16.29 15.87
C ALA A 17 -9.86 15.30 16.98
N VAL A 18 -10.56 15.35 18.12
CA VAL A 18 -10.23 14.58 19.32
C VAL A 18 -11.48 13.88 19.86
N SER A 19 -11.32 12.61 20.26
CA SER A 19 -12.33 11.83 20.97
C SER A 19 -11.66 11.07 22.11
N GLY A 20 -11.84 11.54 23.35
CA GLY A 20 -11.12 11.00 24.50
C GLY A 20 -9.59 11.12 24.33
N SER A 21 -8.88 9.99 24.35
CA SER A 21 -7.43 9.92 24.12
C SER A 21 -7.03 9.81 22.65
N TYR A 22 -7.99 9.65 21.74
CA TYR A 22 -7.74 9.48 20.31
C TYR A 22 -7.67 10.83 19.60
N ARG A 23 -6.66 10.98 18.73
CA ARG A 23 -6.40 12.20 17.97
C ARG A 23 -6.33 11.88 16.49
N GLU A 24 -6.96 12.72 15.67
CA GLU A 24 -6.96 12.58 14.22
C GLU A 24 -5.55 12.46 13.64
N LYS A 25 -4.59 13.25 14.14
CA LYS A 25 -3.20 13.24 13.68
C LYS A 25 -2.53 11.85 13.75
N ASP A 26 -2.96 11.00 14.67
CA ASP A 26 -2.38 9.66 14.87
C ASP A 26 -2.91 8.71 13.78
N PHE A 27 -4.22 8.71 13.55
CA PHE A 27 -4.87 7.89 12.52
C PHE A 27 -4.47 8.32 11.10
N THR A 28 -4.40 9.63 10.83
CA THR A 28 -3.98 10.16 9.53
C THR A 28 -2.57 9.71 9.18
N LEU A 29 -1.62 9.76 10.12
CA LEU A 29 -0.26 9.25 9.93
C LEU A 29 -0.26 7.75 9.67
N GLN A 30 -1.01 6.98 10.46
CA GLN A 30 -1.10 5.54 10.34
C GLN A 30 -1.62 5.12 8.96
N ILE A 31 -2.74 5.71 8.50
CA ILE A 31 -3.33 5.43 7.19
C ILE A 31 -2.36 5.84 6.08
N ALA A 32 -1.75 7.02 6.17
CA ALA A 32 -0.80 7.52 5.18
C ALA A 32 0.43 6.61 5.01
N GLN A 33 0.93 6.03 6.10
CA GLN A 33 2.00 5.03 6.05
C GLN A 33 1.55 3.77 5.30
N LYS A 34 0.32 3.29 5.52
CA LYS A 34 -0.24 2.15 4.77
C LYS A 34 -0.38 2.42 3.29
N VAL A 35 -0.82 3.64 2.91
CA VAL A 35 -0.89 4.07 1.51
C VAL A 35 0.50 4.08 0.87
N ARG A 36 1.48 4.71 1.53
CA ARG A 36 2.88 4.74 1.07
C ARG A 36 3.42 3.33 0.87
N ASP A 37 3.30 2.47 1.89
CA ASP A 37 3.88 1.13 1.86
C ASP A 37 3.25 0.28 0.75
N TYR A 38 1.94 0.38 0.55
CA TYR A 38 1.28 -0.31 -0.56
C TYR A 38 1.81 0.16 -1.92
N LEU A 39 1.87 1.47 -2.15
CA LEU A 39 2.39 2.03 -3.40
C LEU A 39 3.83 1.58 -3.67
N LEU A 40 4.72 1.73 -2.68
CA LEU A 40 6.14 1.37 -2.80
C LEU A 40 6.35 -0.14 -2.98
N ASN A 41 5.52 -0.99 -2.38
CA ASN A 41 5.68 -2.45 -2.48
C ASN A 41 5.15 -3.01 -3.82
N HIS A 42 4.14 -2.38 -4.42
CA HIS A 42 3.42 -2.96 -5.55
C HIS A 42 3.61 -2.23 -6.89
N TYR A 43 4.13 -1.00 -6.91
CA TYR A 43 4.19 -0.18 -8.13
C TYR A 43 5.55 0.51 -8.31
N HIS A 44 5.91 0.79 -9.55
CA HIS A 44 7.05 1.63 -9.91
C HIS A 44 6.69 3.11 -9.75
N VAL A 45 6.84 3.61 -8.52
CA VAL A 45 6.43 4.96 -8.12
C VAL A 45 7.34 5.50 -7.03
N SER A 46 7.56 6.82 -7.04
CA SER A 46 8.15 7.55 -5.91
C SER A 46 7.05 8.06 -4.99
N VAL A 47 7.22 7.90 -3.68
CA VAL A 47 6.30 8.45 -2.69
C VAL A 47 7.03 9.38 -1.75
N MET A 48 6.50 10.60 -1.58
CA MET A 48 6.93 11.55 -0.56
C MET A 48 5.79 11.77 0.42
N MET A 49 6.11 11.93 1.71
CA MET A 49 5.12 12.29 2.73
C MET A 49 5.41 13.70 3.25
N THR A 50 4.37 14.50 3.47
CA THR A 50 4.55 15.86 4.03
C THR A 50 5.06 15.81 5.49
N ARG A 51 4.73 14.74 6.22
CA ARG A 51 5.34 14.36 7.49
C ARG A 51 5.41 12.84 7.63
N THR A 52 6.44 12.34 8.32
CA THR A 52 6.64 10.91 8.60
C THR A 52 6.57 10.57 10.10
N SER A 53 6.44 11.60 10.94
CA SER A 53 6.32 11.52 12.40
C SER A 53 5.30 12.55 12.90
N ASP A 54 5.13 12.64 14.22
CA ASP A 54 4.25 13.62 14.87
C ASP A 54 4.92 15.01 14.93
N THR A 55 4.87 15.74 13.82
CA THR A 55 5.48 17.07 13.68
C THR A 55 4.47 18.09 13.16
N THR A 56 4.58 19.33 13.65
CA THR A 56 3.76 20.44 13.16
C THR A 56 4.20 20.82 11.76
N ILE A 57 3.25 20.84 10.82
CA ILE A 57 3.48 21.34 9.45
C ILE A 57 2.29 22.21 9.00
N SER A 58 2.59 23.44 8.61
CA SER A 58 1.60 24.41 8.17
C SER A 58 0.96 24.02 6.84
N LEU A 59 -0.25 24.52 6.57
CA LEU A 59 -0.96 24.26 5.32
C LEU A 59 -0.12 24.65 4.08
N SER A 60 0.50 25.84 4.09
CA SER A 60 1.37 26.28 2.99
C SER A 60 2.58 25.38 2.81
N LYS A 61 3.20 24.89 3.90
CA LYS A 61 4.36 24.01 3.78
C LYS A 61 3.99 22.67 3.15
N ARG A 62 2.78 22.14 3.39
CA ARG A 62 2.28 20.90 2.77
C ARG A 62 2.19 21.04 1.25
N THR A 63 1.60 22.14 0.78
CA THR A 63 1.46 22.40 -0.66
C THR A 63 2.79 22.78 -1.30
N ASP A 64 3.65 23.52 -0.60
CA ASP A 64 5.01 23.82 -1.04
C ASP A 64 5.84 22.56 -1.28
N ILE A 65 5.77 21.57 -0.37
CA ILE A 65 6.48 20.29 -0.55
C ILE A 65 6.07 19.64 -1.89
N ALA A 66 4.77 19.59 -2.20
CA ALA A 66 4.31 18.99 -3.44
C ALA A 66 4.67 19.83 -4.68
N ASN A 67 4.49 21.14 -4.60
CA ASN A 67 4.74 22.07 -5.69
C ASN A 67 6.23 22.17 -6.05
N GLN A 68 7.11 22.24 -5.05
CA GLN A 68 8.56 22.38 -5.24
C GLN A 68 9.19 21.10 -5.82
N ASN A 69 8.61 19.93 -5.52
CA ASN A 69 9.05 18.65 -6.05
C ASN A 69 8.35 18.26 -7.36
N ALA A 70 7.52 19.15 -7.91
CA ALA A 70 6.74 18.90 -9.14
C ALA A 70 6.00 17.54 -9.09
N ALA A 71 5.34 17.25 -7.97
CA ALA A 71 4.63 15.98 -7.80
C ALA A 71 3.55 15.80 -8.89
N ASP A 72 3.35 14.56 -9.33
CA ASP A 72 2.34 14.21 -10.33
C ASP A 72 0.94 14.09 -9.69
N TYR A 73 0.87 13.83 -8.39
CA TYR A 73 -0.39 13.69 -7.65
C TYR A 73 -0.23 14.02 -6.17
N PHE A 74 -1.29 14.58 -5.58
CA PHE A 74 -1.36 14.89 -4.15
C PHE A 74 -2.60 14.25 -3.49
N CYS A 75 -2.41 13.56 -2.37
CA CYS A 75 -3.48 12.95 -1.60
C CYS A 75 -3.37 13.34 -0.12
N SER A 76 -4.32 14.13 0.36
CA SER A 76 -4.42 14.48 1.79
C SER A 76 -5.38 13.55 2.52
N ILE A 77 -4.99 13.13 3.72
CA ILE A 77 -5.68 12.12 4.54
C ILE A 77 -6.10 12.75 5.86
N HIS A 78 -7.41 12.75 6.10
CA HIS A 78 -8.08 13.34 7.26
C HIS A 78 -9.08 12.35 7.89
N ILE A 79 -9.56 12.71 9.08
CA ILE A 79 -10.66 12.02 9.79
C ILE A 79 -11.71 13.07 10.16
N ASN A 80 -12.96 12.76 9.88
CA ASN A 80 -14.06 13.68 10.08
C ASN A 80 -14.46 13.77 11.57
N ALA A 81 -15.30 14.76 11.89
CA ALA A 81 -15.98 14.92 13.17
C ALA A 81 -17.31 15.68 12.99
N GLY A 82 -18.10 15.82 14.05
CA GLY A 82 -19.41 16.47 14.02
C GLY A 82 -20.59 15.49 14.02
N GLY A 83 -20.43 14.28 14.57
CA GLY A 83 -21.53 13.33 14.79
C GLY A 83 -22.05 12.60 13.55
N GLY A 84 -21.24 12.45 12.51
CA GLY A 84 -21.56 11.68 11.30
C GLY A 84 -20.99 10.25 11.31
N THR A 85 -21.20 9.50 10.21
CA THR A 85 -20.52 8.21 9.97
C THR A 85 -20.29 8.02 8.48
N GLY A 86 -19.17 7.37 8.14
CA GLY A 86 -18.87 6.95 6.77
C GLY A 86 -17.69 7.67 6.13
N TRP A 87 -17.43 7.35 4.87
CA TRP A 87 -16.26 7.79 4.11
C TRP A 87 -16.66 8.73 2.98
N GLU A 88 -15.87 9.78 2.73
CA GLU A 88 -16.06 10.73 1.63
C GLU A 88 -14.73 11.24 1.07
N SER A 89 -14.81 11.78 -0.15
CA SER A 89 -13.67 12.37 -0.83
C SER A 89 -13.97 13.78 -1.30
N TYR A 90 -12.98 14.66 -1.27
CA TYR A 90 -13.07 16.05 -1.66
C TYR A 90 -12.02 16.40 -2.73
N ILE A 91 -12.43 17.20 -3.70
CA ILE A 91 -11.54 17.96 -4.57
C ILE A 91 -11.82 19.46 -4.43
N TYR A 92 -11.00 20.31 -5.04
CA TYR A 92 -11.24 21.75 -5.03
C TYR A 92 -12.59 22.10 -5.70
N ASN A 93 -13.34 23.06 -5.13
CA ASN A 93 -14.63 23.52 -5.65
C ASN A 93 -14.55 24.58 -6.76
N GLY A 94 -13.37 25.12 -7.08
CA GLY A 94 -13.14 25.98 -8.25
C GLY A 94 -12.89 25.19 -9.54
N THR A 95 -12.04 25.68 -10.43
CA THR A 95 -11.67 24.92 -11.65
C THR A 95 -10.66 23.82 -11.31
N VAL A 96 -10.89 22.61 -11.82
CA VAL A 96 -9.99 21.46 -11.67
C VAL A 96 -9.77 20.79 -13.03
N SER A 97 -8.68 20.05 -13.17
CA SER A 97 -8.41 19.28 -14.40
C SER A 97 -9.35 18.09 -14.56
N SER A 98 -9.53 17.61 -15.79
CA SER A 98 -10.24 16.33 -16.03
C SER A 98 -9.54 15.13 -15.38
N ILE A 99 -8.22 15.24 -15.14
CA ILE A 99 -7.44 14.21 -14.43
C ILE A 99 -7.88 14.15 -12.96
N THR A 100 -8.07 15.30 -12.32
CA THR A 100 -8.58 15.39 -10.94
C THR A 100 -9.95 14.75 -10.78
N LEU A 101 -10.88 15.03 -11.70
CA LEU A 101 -12.23 14.44 -11.70
C LEU A 101 -12.17 12.91 -11.82
N LYS A 102 -11.46 12.40 -12.84
CA LYS A 102 -11.31 10.96 -13.06
C LYS A 102 -10.60 10.26 -11.89
N ALA A 103 -9.60 10.91 -11.30
CA ALA A 103 -8.90 10.36 -10.16
C ALA A 103 -9.82 10.25 -8.94
N GLN A 104 -10.68 11.26 -8.70
CA GLN A 104 -11.69 11.19 -7.65
C GLN A 104 -12.64 10.01 -7.87
N ASP A 105 -13.18 9.85 -9.08
CA ASP A 105 -14.08 8.72 -9.41
C ASP A 105 -13.43 7.37 -9.14
N ILE A 106 -12.20 7.16 -9.64
CA ILE A 106 -11.48 5.89 -9.54
C ILE A 106 -11.11 5.57 -8.08
N ILE A 107 -10.59 6.56 -7.35
CA ILE A 107 -10.18 6.39 -5.94
C ILE A 107 -11.43 6.11 -5.09
N HIS A 108 -12.49 6.90 -5.28
CA HIS A 108 -13.73 6.77 -4.52
C HIS A 108 -14.35 5.39 -4.68
N ALA A 109 -14.55 4.94 -5.93
CA ALA A 109 -15.08 3.61 -6.21
C ALA A 109 -14.19 2.50 -5.64
N THR A 110 -12.86 2.60 -5.83
CA THR A 110 -11.93 1.56 -5.35
C THR A 110 -11.93 1.43 -3.83
N VAL A 111 -12.02 2.55 -3.10
CA VAL A 111 -12.09 2.52 -1.64
C VAL A 111 -13.43 1.95 -1.19
N MET A 112 -14.54 2.40 -1.76
CA MET A 112 -15.88 1.94 -1.37
C MET A 112 -16.11 0.46 -1.69
N ASP A 113 -15.58 -0.07 -2.80
CA ASP A 113 -15.61 -1.50 -3.12
C ASP A 113 -14.88 -2.34 -2.05
N ALA A 114 -13.78 -1.83 -1.50
CA ALA A 114 -12.98 -2.55 -0.52
C ALA A 114 -13.60 -2.51 0.89
N ILE A 115 -14.13 -1.36 1.30
CA ILE A 115 -14.53 -1.16 2.71
C ILE A 115 -16.04 -1.08 2.94
N GLY A 116 -16.83 -0.74 1.92
CA GLY A 116 -18.25 -0.45 2.03
C GLY A 116 -19.03 -1.64 2.58
N SER A 117 -19.13 -2.73 1.81
CA SER A 117 -19.84 -3.94 2.24
C SER A 117 -19.09 -4.71 3.33
N LYS A 118 -17.76 -4.77 3.24
CA LYS A 118 -16.93 -5.58 4.15
C LYS A 118 -16.98 -5.09 5.61
N TYR A 119 -16.99 -3.77 5.81
CA TYR A 119 -16.99 -3.16 7.15
C TYR A 119 -18.28 -2.39 7.45
N GLY A 120 -19.25 -2.38 6.53
CA GLY A 120 -20.47 -1.60 6.66
C GLY A 120 -20.19 -0.10 6.71
N VAL A 121 -19.20 0.39 5.96
CA VAL A 121 -18.89 1.81 5.87
C VAL A 121 -19.90 2.49 4.97
N ARG A 122 -20.51 3.57 5.47
CA ARG A 122 -21.45 4.39 4.68
C ARG A 122 -20.69 5.18 3.62
N ASP A 123 -21.15 5.10 2.38
CA ASP A 123 -20.74 6.02 1.32
C ASP A 123 -21.40 7.39 1.55
N ARG A 124 -20.59 8.44 1.70
CA ARG A 124 -21.07 9.83 1.83
C ARG A 124 -20.83 10.66 0.56
N GLY A 125 -20.29 10.04 -0.48
CA GLY A 125 -20.19 10.57 -1.83
C GLY A 125 -18.92 11.36 -2.12
N GLN A 126 -18.80 11.69 -3.40
CA GLN A 126 -17.79 12.58 -3.94
C GLN A 126 -18.22 14.03 -3.77
N LYS A 127 -17.35 14.86 -3.19
CA LYS A 127 -17.66 16.24 -2.82
C LYS A 127 -16.60 17.20 -3.33
N ARG A 128 -16.92 18.48 -3.25
CA ARG A 128 -16.01 19.57 -3.58
C ARG A 128 -16.02 20.61 -2.46
N ALA A 129 -14.85 21.09 -2.06
CA ALA A 129 -14.70 22.09 -1.00
C ALA A 129 -13.48 22.99 -1.23
N ASN A 130 -13.43 24.11 -0.52
CA ASN A 130 -12.36 25.10 -0.62
C ASN A 130 -11.21 24.84 0.36
N PHE A 131 -10.77 23.58 0.51
CA PHE A 131 -9.66 23.25 1.40
C PHE A 131 -8.33 23.73 0.82
N HIS A 132 -7.49 24.31 1.67
CA HIS A 132 -6.21 24.90 1.25
C HIS A 132 -5.36 23.91 0.45
N VAL A 133 -5.20 22.68 0.94
CA VAL A 133 -4.25 21.72 0.35
C VAL A 133 -4.62 21.24 -1.05
N VAL A 134 -5.92 21.17 -1.39
CA VAL A 134 -6.38 20.83 -2.75
C VAL A 134 -6.52 22.06 -3.65
N ARG A 135 -6.55 23.27 -3.08
CA ARG A 135 -6.60 24.53 -3.84
C ARG A 135 -5.21 25.02 -4.25
N GLU A 136 -4.24 24.97 -3.34
CA GLU A 136 -2.91 25.58 -3.54
C GLU A 136 -1.87 24.61 -4.11
N THR A 137 -2.22 23.33 -4.30
CA THR A 137 -1.41 22.38 -5.06
C THR A 137 -1.58 22.58 -6.56
N ARG A 138 -0.48 22.42 -7.31
CA ARG A 138 -0.44 22.67 -8.77
C ARG A 138 -0.69 21.43 -9.63
N MET A 139 -0.77 20.26 -9.00
CA MET A 139 -1.04 18.97 -9.63
C MET A 139 -2.45 18.48 -9.25
N PRO A 140 -2.99 17.43 -9.89
CA PRO A 140 -4.25 16.83 -9.45
C PRO A 140 -4.18 16.42 -7.97
N ALA A 141 -5.20 16.82 -7.21
CA ALA A 141 -5.23 16.68 -5.76
C ALA A 141 -6.58 16.18 -5.26
N ILE A 142 -6.53 15.36 -4.20
CA ILE A 142 -7.71 14.87 -3.48
C ILE A 142 -7.48 14.98 -1.97
N LEU A 143 -8.54 15.21 -1.21
CA LEU A 143 -8.57 15.10 0.24
C LEU A 143 -9.59 14.03 0.63
N LEU A 144 -9.22 13.14 1.55
CA LEU A 144 -10.04 12.01 1.98
C LEU A 144 -10.42 12.18 3.44
N GLU A 145 -11.71 12.09 3.74
CA GLU A 145 -12.23 12.04 5.11
C GLU A 145 -12.56 10.60 5.46
N ASN A 146 -11.71 9.98 6.29
CA ASN A 146 -11.74 8.56 6.55
C ASN A 146 -12.48 8.26 7.85
N LEU A 147 -13.82 8.26 7.78
CA LEU A 147 -14.70 8.04 8.93
C LEU A 147 -14.75 9.22 9.91
N PHE A 148 -15.54 9.08 10.98
CA PHE A 148 -15.75 10.09 12.02
C PHE A 148 -15.12 9.67 13.36
N ILE A 149 -14.18 10.46 13.89
CA ILE A 149 -13.45 10.11 15.11
C ILE A 149 -14.35 10.16 16.37
N ASP A 150 -15.39 10.97 16.35
CA ASP A 150 -16.30 11.23 17.47
C ASP A 150 -17.52 10.30 17.50
N THR A 151 -17.59 9.34 16.58
CA THR A 151 -18.68 8.39 16.47
C THR A 151 -18.20 6.97 16.76
N SER A 152 -18.76 6.34 17.80
CA SER A 152 -18.25 5.08 18.35
C SER A 152 -18.08 3.95 17.32
N ARG A 153 -18.98 3.84 16.34
CA ARG A 153 -18.90 2.84 15.26
C ARG A 153 -17.64 3.04 14.41
N ASP A 154 -17.43 4.27 13.96
CA ASP A 154 -16.33 4.67 13.09
C ASP A 154 -15.00 4.62 13.84
N LEU A 155 -14.97 5.11 15.08
CA LEU A 155 -13.81 5.02 15.96
C LEU A 155 -13.38 3.56 16.22
N ASN A 156 -14.32 2.62 16.36
CA ASN A 156 -14.01 1.20 16.51
C ASN A 156 -13.35 0.62 15.24
N LEU A 157 -13.72 1.09 14.05
CA LEU A 157 -13.04 0.73 12.80
C LEU A 157 -11.65 1.37 12.72
N LEU A 158 -11.51 2.65 13.07
CA LEU A 158 -10.20 3.34 13.09
C LEU A 158 -9.19 2.69 14.03
N ARG A 159 -9.65 2.06 15.11
CA ARG A 159 -8.83 1.30 16.04
C ARG A 159 -8.52 -0.13 15.59
N ASN A 160 -9.15 -0.60 14.52
CA ASN A 160 -8.98 -1.95 14.01
C ASN A 160 -7.84 -1.98 12.97
N ASN A 161 -6.74 -2.65 13.33
CA ASN A 161 -5.55 -2.74 12.46
C ASN A 161 -5.84 -3.36 11.08
N SER A 162 -6.75 -4.34 10.99
CA SER A 162 -7.13 -4.94 9.71
C SER A 162 -7.92 -3.95 8.85
N PHE A 163 -8.80 -3.15 9.45
CA PHE A 163 -9.49 -2.08 8.73
C PHE A 163 -8.52 -1.02 8.22
N ILE A 164 -7.60 -0.53 9.06
CA ILE A 164 -6.59 0.46 8.65
C ILE A 164 -5.68 -0.08 7.54
N GLN A 165 -5.31 -1.36 7.61
CA GLN A 165 -4.55 -2.02 6.55
C GLN A 165 -5.33 -2.02 5.24
N ASP A 166 -6.58 -2.49 5.25
CA ASP A 166 -7.41 -2.60 4.04
C ASP A 166 -7.74 -1.22 3.45
N LEU A 167 -8.08 -0.25 4.29
CA LEU A 167 -8.32 1.14 3.88
C LEU A 167 -7.09 1.74 3.20
N GLY A 168 -5.91 1.63 3.82
CA GLY A 168 -4.68 2.16 3.25
C GLY A 168 -4.29 1.48 1.93
N GLN A 169 -4.47 0.16 1.83
CA GLN A 169 -4.26 -0.57 0.58
C GLN A 169 -5.26 -0.15 -0.51
N ALA A 170 -6.53 0.05 -0.16
CA ALA A 170 -7.57 0.47 -1.09
C ALA A 170 -7.31 1.88 -1.64
N ILE A 171 -6.90 2.82 -0.77
CA ILE A 171 -6.49 4.17 -1.20
C ILE A 171 -5.28 4.09 -2.12
N GLY A 172 -4.24 3.33 -1.73
CA GLY A 172 -3.04 3.15 -2.57
C GLY A 172 -3.36 2.51 -3.93
N LEU A 173 -4.24 1.51 -3.97
CA LEU A 173 -4.72 0.90 -5.21
C LEU A 173 -5.52 1.88 -6.06
N GLY A 174 -6.38 2.69 -5.45
CA GLY A 174 -7.14 3.74 -6.12
C GLY A 174 -6.22 4.75 -6.79
N ILE A 175 -5.21 5.25 -6.08
CA ILE A 175 -4.19 6.15 -6.63
C ILE A 175 -3.44 5.49 -7.78
N ALA A 176 -3.02 4.23 -7.61
CA ALA A 176 -2.28 3.52 -8.65
C ALA A 176 -3.10 3.32 -9.94
N LYS A 177 -4.39 3.00 -9.82
CA LYS A 177 -5.32 2.93 -10.95
C LYS A 177 -5.52 4.31 -11.60
N ALA A 178 -5.74 5.34 -10.80
CA ALA A 178 -6.00 6.71 -11.28
C ALA A 178 -4.82 7.26 -12.11
N LEU A 179 -3.59 6.91 -11.73
CA LEU A 179 -2.37 7.34 -12.40
C LEU A 179 -1.83 6.32 -13.42
N ASN A 180 -2.53 5.20 -13.63
CA ASN A 180 -2.09 4.10 -14.47
C ASN A 180 -0.64 3.65 -14.17
N LEU A 181 -0.31 3.48 -12.88
CA LEU A 181 1.04 3.13 -12.46
C LEU A 181 1.40 1.71 -12.89
N SER A 182 2.63 1.54 -13.39
CA SER A 182 3.16 0.22 -13.72
C SER A 182 3.37 -0.60 -12.43
N LYS A 183 2.79 -1.79 -12.40
CA LYS A 183 3.01 -2.75 -11.31
C LYS A 183 4.46 -3.21 -11.30
N LYS A 184 5.02 -3.40 -10.11
CA LYS A 184 6.23 -4.20 -9.93
C LYS A 184 5.89 -5.66 -10.17
N ASP A 185 6.87 -6.42 -10.65
CA ASP A 185 6.77 -7.87 -10.63
C ASP A 185 6.46 -8.33 -9.20
N ALA A 186 5.51 -9.25 -9.08
CA ALA A 186 5.14 -9.79 -7.79
C ALA A 186 6.36 -10.49 -7.19
N LYS A 187 6.81 -10.00 -6.04
CA LYS A 187 7.87 -10.67 -5.29
C LYS A 187 7.32 -11.91 -4.61
N TYR A 188 8.05 -13.01 -4.69
CA TYR A 188 7.71 -14.25 -4.03
C TYR A 188 8.84 -14.70 -3.11
N TYR A 189 8.45 -15.30 -1.99
CA TYR A 189 9.33 -16.18 -1.25
C TYR A 189 9.41 -17.50 -2.00
N LYS A 190 10.48 -17.67 -2.78
CA LYS A 190 10.79 -18.88 -3.53
C LYS A 190 11.59 -19.84 -2.65
N VAL A 191 11.11 -21.06 -2.49
CA VAL A 191 11.85 -22.11 -1.78
C VAL A 191 12.76 -22.80 -2.78
N ILE A 192 14.07 -22.59 -2.67
CA ILE A 192 15.07 -23.14 -3.57
C ILE A 192 15.71 -24.36 -2.90
N ALA A 193 15.42 -25.55 -3.42
CA ALA A 193 15.92 -26.84 -2.96
C ALA A 193 17.23 -27.22 -3.66
N GLY A 194 18.20 -26.31 -3.64
CA GLY A 194 19.51 -26.49 -4.25
C GLY A 194 19.74 -25.65 -5.50
N SER A 195 21.02 -25.38 -5.79
CA SER A 195 21.47 -24.58 -6.93
C SER A 195 22.68 -25.25 -7.56
N PHE A 196 22.54 -25.75 -8.78
CA PHE A 196 23.52 -26.64 -9.41
C PHE A 196 24.14 -25.99 -10.65
N ARG A 197 25.42 -26.23 -10.91
CA ARG A 197 26.05 -25.84 -12.18
C ARG A 197 25.77 -26.82 -13.31
N ASN A 198 25.42 -28.06 -12.96
CA ASN A 198 25.10 -29.12 -13.91
C ASN A 198 23.59 -29.37 -13.87
N LEU A 199 22.94 -29.30 -15.04
CA LEU A 199 21.50 -29.54 -15.19
C LEU A 199 21.10 -30.95 -14.77
N SER A 200 21.96 -31.96 -14.95
CA SER A 200 21.68 -33.34 -14.52
C SER A 200 21.44 -33.41 -13.01
N ASN A 201 22.30 -32.77 -12.22
CA ASN A 201 22.15 -32.74 -10.76
C ASN A 201 20.85 -32.04 -10.32
N ALA A 202 20.43 -30.99 -11.06
CA ALA A 202 19.16 -30.33 -10.82
C ALA A 202 17.97 -31.24 -11.14
N ARG A 203 18.05 -32.02 -12.23
CA ARG A 203 17.02 -33.02 -12.59
C ARG A 203 16.93 -34.16 -11.59
N ASP A 204 18.06 -34.66 -11.09
CA ASP A 204 18.08 -35.68 -10.05
C ASP A 204 17.41 -35.17 -8.76
N ARG A 205 17.65 -33.90 -8.41
CA ARG A 205 17.00 -33.24 -7.27
C ARG A 205 15.50 -33.00 -7.50
N GLU A 206 15.09 -32.58 -8.69
CA GLU A 206 13.67 -32.43 -9.08
C GLU A 206 12.93 -33.77 -8.99
N ALA A 207 13.49 -34.84 -9.55
CA ALA A 207 12.92 -36.19 -9.48
C ALA A 207 12.83 -36.71 -8.04
N TYR A 208 13.84 -36.42 -7.20
CA TYR A 208 13.80 -36.78 -5.78
C TYR A 208 12.67 -36.05 -5.05
N LEU A 209 12.47 -34.74 -5.28
CA LEU A 209 11.34 -34.00 -4.73
C LEU A 209 10.00 -34.56 -5.22
N GLU A 210 9.90 -34.88 -6.51
CA GLU A 210 8.68 -35.45 -7.11
C GLU A 210 8.33 -36.82 -6.50
N SER A 211 9.31 -37.71 -6.29
CA SER A 211 9.10 -38.99 -5.60
C SER A 211 8.59 -38.83 -4.15
N ASN A 212 8.85 -37.66 -3.54
CA ASN A 212 8.35 -37.28 -2.22
C ASN A 212 7.11 -36.37 -2.29
N LYS A 213 6.45 -36.30 -3.45
CA LYS A 213 5.22 -35.53 -3.71
C LYS A 213 5.38 -34.01 -3.56
N ILE A 214 6.61 -33.50 -3.66
CA ILE A 214 6.89 -32.07 -3.68
C ILE A 214 7.04 -31.64 -5.15
N GLN A 215 6.05 -30.90 -5.65
CA GLN A 215 6.17 -30.26 -6.96
C GLN A 215 7.31 -29.25 -6.95
N SER A 216 8.12 -29.27 -8.00
CA SER A 216 9.21 -28.34 -8.20
C SER A 216 9.40 -28.01 -9.68
N LEU A 217 10.22 -27.00 -9.97
CA LEU A 217 10.60 -26.61 -11.31
C LEU A 217 12.06 -26.16 -11.34
N ILE A 218 12.79 -26.50 -12.40
CA ILE A 218 14.15 -26.02 -12.63
C ILE A 218 14.13 -24.64 -13.29
N VAL A 219 14.73 -23.64 -12.64
CA VAL A 219 14.96 -22.29 -13.18
C VAL A 219 16.42 -22.12 -13.52
N GLN A 220 16.73 -21.74 -14.76
CA GLN A 220 18.06 -21.28 -15.12
C GLN A 220 18.24 -19.80 -14.74
N VAL A 221 19.32 -19.49 -14.04
CA VAL A 221 19.68 -18.12 -13.61
C VAL A 221 21.15 -17.86 -13.86
N GLU A 222 21.52 -16.60 -14.05
CA GLU A 222 22.92 -16.16 -14.02
C GLU A 222 23.23 -15.47 -12.70
N VAL A 223 24.33 -15.87 -12.06
CA VAL A 223 24.86 -15.27 -10.83
C VAL A 223 26.34 -15.02 -11.07
N ASP A 224 26.75 -13.76 -11.03
CA ASP A 224 28.14 -13.31 -11.27
C ASP A 224 28.74 -13.85 -12.60
N GLY A 225 27.94 -13.82 -13.67
CA GLY A 225 28.34 -14.30 -15.00
C GLY A 225 28.42 -15.83 -15.14
N GLN A 226 27.89 -16.58 -14.16
CA GLN A 226 27.86 -18.04 -14.19
C GLN A 226 26.44 -18.56 -14.16
N THR A 227 26.16 -19.56 -15.00
CA THR A 227 24.84 -20.20 -15.07
C THR A 227 24.65 -21.20 -13.94
N TYR A 228 23.51 -21.09 -13.25
CA TYR A 228 23.03 -22.04 -12.26
C TYR A 228 21.63 -22.52 -12.61
N TYR A 229 21.34 -23.77 -12.27
CA TYR A 229 20.03 -24.41 -12.35
C TYR A 229 19.49 -24.55 -10.93
N ARG A 230 18.54 -23.69 -10.56
CA ARG A 230 17.87 -23.68 -9.25
C ARG A 230 16.67 -24.60 -9.29
N VAL A 231 16.56 -25.53 -8.34
CA VAL A 231 15.36 -26.36 -8.19
C VAL A 231 14.41 -25.64 -7.25
N GLN A 232 13.36 -25.02 -7.78
CA GLN A 232 12.39 -24.26 -7.01
C GLN A 232 11.24 -25.18 -6.55
N ALA A 233 11.15 -25.44 -5.26
CA ALA A 233 10.13 -26.27 -4.61
C ALA A 233 8.86 -25.50 -4.20
N GLY A 234 8.66 -24.29 -4.72
CA GLY A 234 7.47 -23.47 -4.53
C GLY A 234 7.76 -21.97 -4.55
N ALA A 235 6.73 -21.17 -4.79
CA ALA A 235 6.76 -19.71 -4.73
C ALA A 235 5.53 -19.20 -3.97
N PHE A 236 5.75 -18.40 -2.92
CA PHE A 236 4.70 -18.01 -1.98
C PHE A 236 4.71 -16.50 -1.75
N GLN A 237 3.53 -15.89 -1.66
CA GLN A 237 3.41 -14.50 -1.22
C GLN A 237 3.59 -14.35 0.30
N SER A 238 3.28 -15.40 1.07
CA SER A 238 3.45 -15.44 2.52
C SER A 238 4.79 -16.06 2.90
N LYS A 239 5.58 -15.34 3.70
CA LYS A 239 6.82 -15.87 4.28
C LYS A 239 6.56 -17.12 5.12
N GLN A 240 5.48 -17.14 5.89
CA GLN A 240 5.10 -18.29 6.72
C GLN A 240 4.83 -19.55 5.88
N ASN A 241 4.18 -19.39 4.71
CA ASN A 241 3.93 -20.53 3.82
C ASN A 241 5.23 -21.03 3.17
N ALA A 242 6.14 -20.11 2.81
CA ALA A 242 7.46 -20.48 2.35
C ALA A 242 8.30 -21.17 3.44
N GLU A 243 8.22 -20.71 4.69
CA GLU A 243 8.88 -21.35 5.84
C GLU A 243 8.31 -22.75 6.12
N ALA A 244 7.00 -22.96 5.94
CA ALA A 244 6.38 -24.27 6.04
C ALA A 244 6.88 -25.23 4.94
N ARG A 245 6.94 -24.78 3.68
CA ARG A 245 7.50 -25.56 2.57
C ARG A 245 9.00 -25.80 2.74
N LEU A 246 9.75 -24.84 3.26
CA LEU A 246 11.17 -25.00 3.62
C LEU A 246 11.35 -26.13 4.64
N ALA A 247 10.54 -26.14 5.71
CA ALA A 247 10.60 -27.17 6.74
C ALA A 247 10.21 -28.55 6.20
N GLU A 248 9.25 -28.63 5.28
CA GLU A 248 8.88 -29.85 4.56
C GLU A 248 10.07 -30.41 3.76
N VAL A 249 10.72 -29.59 2.95
CA VAL A 249 11.89 -30.00 2.15
C VAL A 249 13.07 -30.42 3.03
N LYS A 250 13.32 -29.73 4.16
CA LYS A 250 14.39 -30.09 5.10
C LYS A 250 14.22 -31.48 5.73
N LYS A 251 12.99 -31.98 5.87
CA LYS A 251 12.72 -33.34 6.39
C LYS A 251 13.22 -34.43 5.44
N LEU A 252 13.42 -34.12 4.16
CA LEU A 252 13.96 -35.02 3.16
C LEU A 252 15.50 -35.03 3.13
N THR A 253 16.15 -34.67 4.24
CA THR A 253 17.61 -34.54 4.40
C THR A 253 18.30 -33.61 3.39
N ILE A 254 17.54 -32.79 2.69
CA ILE A 254 18.02 -31.70 1.84
C ILE A 254 18.44 -30.53 2.74
N SER A 255 19.74 -30.38 2.97
CA SER A 255 20.30 -29.34 3.86
C SER A 255 20.57 -28.02 3.14
N ASP A 256 20.72 -28.03 1.81
CA ASP A 256 21.03 -26.88 0.97
C ASP A 256 19.77 -26.12 0.48
N VAL A 257 18.61 -26.38 1.08
CA VAL A 257 17.37 -25.65 0.81
C VAL A 257 17.35 -24.29 1.54
N TYR A 258 16.95 -23.24 0.83
CA TYR A 258 16.83 -21.89 1.37
C TYR A 258 15.62 -21.15 0.79
N ILE A 259 15.26 -20.02 1.40
CA ILE A 259 14.25 -19.10 0.87
C ILE A 259 14.97 -17.94 0.20
N LEU A 260 14.57 -17.66 -1.03
CA LEU A 260 14.96 -16.47 -1.77
C LEU A 260 13.74 -15.55 -1.89
N TYR A 261 13.90 -14.25 -1.60
CA TYR A 261 12.83 -13.27 -1.77
C TYR A 261 13.17 -12.35 -2.94
N GLU A 262 12.51 -12.58 -4.06
CA GLU A 262 12.70 -11.86 -5.32
C GLU A 262 11.40 -11.73 -6.10
#